data_AF-A0AA87CEM1-F1
#
_entry.id   AF-A0AA87CEM1-F1
#
_cell.length_a   1.000
_cell.length_b   1.000
_cell.length_c   1.000
_cell.angle_alpha   90.00
_cell.angle_beta   90.00
_cell.angle_gamma   90.00
#
_symmetry.space_group_name_H-M   'P 1'
#
loop_
_entity.id
_entity.type
_entity.pdbx_description
1 polymer ?
#
loop_
_entity_poly.entity_id
_entity_poly.type
_entity_poly.pdbx_seq_one_letter_code
_entity_poly.pdbx_strand_id
1 'polypeptide(L)'
;MGVHYEISERTQTPILDACPLVLDCRVDRIVEEDGICHIFAKILERLVAPELLDEKGHFKNQLFAPTYFMGDGYQRVYRYLDKRVDMKGSFIKKARKKDGKN
;
A
#
# COMPACT_ATOMS: atom_id res chain seq x y z
N MET A 1 15.96 -13.82 16.52
CA MET A 1 15.72 -13.33 15.13
C MET A 1 15.19 -11.92 15.24
N GLY A 2 15.96 -10.93 14.81
CA GLY A 2 15.54 -9.53 14.78
C GLY A 2 15.17 -9.14 13.35
N VAL A 3 14.25 -8.20 13.20
CA VAL A 3 13.99 -7.52 11.92
C VAL A 3 15.01 -6.38 11.82
N HIS A 4 15.73 -6.31 10.71
CA HIS A 4 16.65 -5.20 10.45
C HIS A 4 15.86 -3.93 10.14
N TYR A 5 16.37 -2.80 10.65
CA TYR A 5 15.77 -1.50 10.46
C TYR A 5 16.84 -0.41 10.43
N GLU A 6 16.49 0.68 9.75
CA GLU A 6 17.21 1.95 9.79
C GLU A 6 16.34 3.03 10.44
N ILE A 7 16.94 4.12 10.90
CA ILE A 7 16.19 5.25 11.48
C ILE A 7 16.00 6.33 10.43
N SER A 8 14.75 6.75 10.19
CA SER A 8 14.45 7.88 9.33
C SER A 8 15.08 9.17 9.87
N GLU A 9 15.84 9.86 9.03
CA GLU A 9 16.35 11.20 9.33
C GLU A 9 15.21 12.22 9.49
N ARG A 10 14.06 12.00 8.84
CA ARG A 10 12.94 12.97 8.80
C ARG A 10 12.03 12.88 10.01
N THR A 11 11.76 11.67 10.48
CA THR A 11 10.75 11.42 11.52
C THR A 11 11.33 10.78 12.78
N GLN A 12 12.58 10.34 12.74
CA GLN A 12 13.22 9.58 13.82
C GLN A 12 12.44 8.28 14.14
N THR A 13 11.77 7.71 13.13
CA THR A 13 11.03 6.44 13.23
C THR A 13 11.78 5.31 12.53
N PRO A 14 11.59 4.05 12.96
CA PRO A 14 12.22 2.90 12.32
C PRO A 14 11.61 2.61 10.95
N ILE A 15 12.46 2.44 9.94
CA ILE A 15 12.15 1.95 8.60
C ILE A 15 12.59 0.50 8.55
N LEU A 16 11.67 -0.43 8.27
CA LEU A 16 11.96 -1.85 8.23
C LEU A 16 12.45 -2.26 6.83
N ASP A 17 13.66 -2.83 6.74
CA ASP A 17 14.27 -3.23 5.47
C ASP A 17 13.51 -4.37 4.79
N ALA A 18 12.79 -5.16 5.58
CA ALA A 18 11.97 -6.26 5.08
C ALA A 18 10.65 -5.79 4.41
N CYS A 19 10.28 -4.51 4.55
CA CYS A 19 9.06 -3.96 3.98
C CYS A 19 9.33 -3.37 2.59
N PRO A 20 8.70 -3.89 1.51
CA PRO A 20 8.97 -3.41 0.15
C PRO A 20 8.37 -2.03 -0.16
N LEU A 21 7.50 -1.53 0.72
CA LEU A 21 6.90 -0.20 0.66
C LEU A 21 6.77 0.33 2.09
N VAL A 22 7.31 1.51 2.34
CA VAL A 22 7.19 2.23 3.62
C VAL A 22 6.70 3.66 3.35
N LEU A 23 5.70 4.09 4.14
CA LEU A 23 5.21 5.47 4.14
C LEU A 23 5.74 6.14 5.40
N ASP A 24 6.76 6.98 5.25
CA ASP A 24 7.30 7.73 6.37
C ASP A 24 6.43 8.97 6.62
N CYS A 25 5.89 9.06 7.84
CA CYS A 25 4.75 9.90 8.16
C CYS A 25 4.99 10.75 9.41
N ARG A 26 4.50 11.98 9.38
CA ARG A 26 4.39 12.83 10.57
C ARG A 26 2.94 12.94 11.00
N VAL A 27 2.66 12.62 12.27
CA VAL A 27 1.32 12.75 12.85
C VAL A 27 0.87 14.21 12.79
N ASP A 28 -0.35 14.41 12.31
CA ASP A 28 -1.02 15.70 12.22
C ASP A 28 -2.11 15.81 13.29
N ARG A 29 -2.92 14.77 13.44
CA ARG A 29 -4.02 14.72 14.40
C ARG A 29 -4.30 13.30 14.85
N ILE A 30 -4.71 13.15 16.11
CA ILE A 30 -5.24 11.90 16.66
C ILE A 30 -6.67 12.15 17.11
N VAL A 31 -7.59 11.26 16.76
CA VAL A 31 -8.99 11.27 17.20
C VAL A 31 -9.28 9.92 17.85
N GLU A 32 -9.81 9.94 19.07
CA GLU A 32 -10.17 8.71 19.80
C GLU A 32 -11.68 8.55 19.83
N GLU A 33 -12.18 7.40 19.40
CA GLU A 33 -13.60 7.09 19.34
C GLU A 33 -13.78 5.59 19.61
N ASP A 34 -14.69 5.23 20.52
CA ASP A 34 -15.00 3.84 20.90
C ASP A 34 -13.76 2.96 21.23
N GLY A 35 -12.74 3.56 21.83
CA GLY A 35 -11.48 2.87 22.18
C GLY A 35 -10.52 2.67 21.01
N ILE A 36 -10.75 3.32 19.88
CA ILE A 36 -9.92 3.27 18.67
C ILE A 36 -9.27 4.65 18.45
N CYS A 37 -7.94 4.66 18.30
CA CYS A 37 -7.19 5.87 17.92
C CYS A 37 -7.07 5.97 16.39
N HIS A 38 -7.76 6.92 15.79
CA HIS A 38 -7.59 7.32 14.39
C HIS A 38 -6.44 8.32 14.27
N ILE A 39 -5.32 7.87 13.69
CA ILE A 39 -4.14 8.71 13.46
C ILE A 39 -4.18 9.25 12.02
N PHE A 40 -4.29 10.57 11.90
CA PHE A 40 -4.14 11.29 10.65
C PHE A 40 -2.70 11.78 10.54
N ALA A 41 -2.01 11.41 9.47
CA ALA A 41 -0.61 11.73 9.29
C ALA A 41 -0.32 12.22 7.87
N LYS A 42 0.64 13.15 7.76
CA LYS A 42 1.18 13.61 6.49
C LYS A 42 2.31 12.69 6.06
N ILE A 43 2.19 12.13 4.86
CA ILE A 43 3.28 11.39 4.23
C ILE A 43 4.39 12.39 3.86
N LEU A 44 5.56 12.22 4.44
CA LEU A 44 6.76 13.02 4.14
C LEU A 44 7.60 12.35 3.06
N GLU A 45 7.68 11.00 3.08
CA GLU A 45 8.47 10.23 2.14
C GLU A 45 7.82 8.87 1.86
N ARG A 46 8.11 8.33 0.67
CA ARG A 46 7.67 7.00 0.22
C ARG A 46 8.91 6.24 -0.18
N LEU A 47 9.25 5.22 0.60
CA LEU A 47 10.38 4.35 0.33
C LEU A 47 9.85 3.09 -0.33
N VAL A 48 10.50 2.68 -1.41
CA VAL A 48 10.05 1.58 -2.25
C VAL A 48 11.25 0.74 -2.61
N ALA A 49 11.12 -0.58 -2.50
CA ALA A 49 12.16 -1.49 -2.92
C ALA A 49 12.45 -1.35 -4.42
N PRO A 50 13.72 -1.25 -4.85
CA PRO A 50 14.07 -0.91 -6.23
C PRO A 50 13.47 -1.84 -7.30
N GLU A 51 13.25 -3.11 -6.97
CA GLU A 51 12.63 -4.10 -7.86
C GLU A 51 11.19 -3.75 -8.24
N LEU A 52 10.49 -2.97 -7.42
CA LEU A 52 9.14 -2.47 -7.67
C LEU A 52 9.12 -1.22 -8.56
N LEU A 53 10.27 -0.70 -8.98
CA LEU A 53 10.37 0.45 -9.86
C LEU A 53 10.88 0.03 -11.25
N ASP A 54 10.36 0.66 -12.31
CA ASP A 54 10.94 0.57 -13.64
C ASP A 54 12.15 1.52 -13.81
N GLU A 55 12.79 1.47 -14.98
CA GLU A 55 13.95 2.30 -15.30
C GLU A 55 13.67 3.80 -15.25
N LYS A 56 12.39 4.20 -15.27
CA LYS A 56 11.93 5.60 -15.18
C LYS A 56 11.48 5.97 -13.77
N GLY A 57 11.60 5.06 -12.80
CA GLY A 57 11.14 5.25 -11.43
C GLY A 57 9.62 5.09 -11.25
N HIS A 58 8.90 4.54 -12.23
CA HIS A 58 7.48 4.26 -12.07
C HIS A 58 7.23 2.96 -11.33
N PHE A 59 6.17 2.94 -10.52
CA PHE A 59 5.79 1.78 -9.75
C PHE A 59 5.22 0.65 -10.62
N LYS A 60 5.84 -0.52 -10.54
CA LYS A 60 5.42 -1.77 -11.17
C LYS A 60 4.34 -2.43 -10.31
N ASN A 61 3.10 -1.94 -10.43
CA ASN A 61 1.94 -2.41 -9.67
C ASN A 61 1.77 -3.93 -9.66
N GLN A 62 2.10 -4.59 -10.77
CA GLN A 62 1.99 -6.05 -10.93
C GLN A 62 2.96 -6.87 -10.06
N LEU A 63 4.01 -6.25 -9.54
CA LEU A 63 4.98 -6.90 -8.66
C LEU A 63 4.68 -6.67 -7.18
N PHE A 64 3.83 -5.68 -6.86
CA PHE A 64 3.47 -5.37 -5.48
C PHE A 64 2.38 -6.31 -4.98
N ALA A 65 2.75 -7.18 -4.04
CA ALA A 65 1.86 -8.18 -3.46
C ALA A 65 1.72 -7.99 -1.93
N PRO A 66 0.98 -6.96 -1.47
CA PRO A 66 0.75 -6.75 -0.05
C PRO A 66 -0.10 -7.89 0.54
N THR A 67 0.20 -8.26 1.78
CA THR A 67 -0.64 -9.18 2.55
C THR A 67 -1.90 -8.45 2.99
N TYR A 68 -3.07 -9.00 2.65
CA TYR A 68 -4.35 -8.44 3.06
C TYR A 68 -4.90 -9.19 4.26
N PHE A 69 -5.00 -8.51 5.40
CA PHE A 69 -5.68 -9.05 6.58
C PHE A 69 -7.19 -8.88 6.42
N MET A 70 -7.92 -9.98 6.53
CA MET A 70 -9.38 -10.01 6.49
C MET A 70 -9.90 -10.82 7.65
N GLY A 71 -11.03 -10.43 8.22
CA GLY A 71 -11.69 -11.28 9.19
C GLY A 71 -12.84 -10.61 9.92
N ASP A 72 -13.51 -11.43 10.70
CA ASP A 72 -14.59 -11.09 11.60
C ASP A 72 -14.45 -11.87 12.93
N GLY A 73 -15.52 -11.93 13.72
CA GLY A 73 -15.55 -12.68 14.97
C GLY A 73 -15.45 -14.21 14.79
N TYR A 74 -15.67 -14.73 13.59
CA TYR A 74 -15.60 -16.14 13.28
C TYR A 74 -14.22 -16.55 12.77
N GLN A 75 -13.63 -15.80 11.83
CA GLN A 75 -12.32 -16.15 11.28
C GLN A 75 -11.48 -14.92 10.93
N ARG A 76 -10.16 -15.05 11.14
CA ARG A 76 -9.14 -14.07 10.74
C ARG A 76 -8.17 -14.76 9.79
N VAL A 77 -7.96 -14.19 8.61
CA VAL A 77 -7.14 -14.77 7.54
C VAL A 77 -6.21 -13.73 6.90
N TYR A 78 -5.10 -14.22 6.38
CA TYR A 78 -4.24 -13.47 5.48
C TYR A 78 -4.49 -13.94 4.05
N ARG A 79 -4.79 -12.99 3.16
CA ARG A 79 -5.00 -13.23 1.74
C ARG A 79 -3.88 -12.60 0.92
N TYR A 80 -3.49 -13.29 -0.14
CA TYR A 80 -2.49 -12.85 -1.11
C TYR A 80 -3.16 -12.52 -2.44
N LEU A 81 -2.67 -11.48 -3.11
CA LEU A 81 -3.15 -11.09 -4.44
C LEU A 81 -2.64 -12.08 -5.50
N ASP A 82 -3.45 -12.29 -6.55
CA ASP A 82 -2.98 -12.94 -7.76
C ASP A 82 -2.32 -11.93 -8.72
N LYS A 83 -1.78 -12.42 -9.84
CA LYS A 83 -0.96 -11.61 -10.77
C LYS A 83 -1.79 -10.67 -11.67
N ARG A 84 -3.11 -10.61 -11.54
CA ARG A 84 -3.97 -9.83 -12.45
C ARG A 84 -3.91 -8.34 -12.14
N VAL A 85 -3.69 -7.52 -13.16
CA VAL A 85 -3.73 -6.06 -13.08
C VAL A 85 -4.48 -5.51 -14.29
N ASP A 86 -5.48 -4.68 -14.05
CA ASP A 86 -6.22 -3.96 -15.08
C ASP A 86 -5.97 -2.45 -14.95
N MET A 87 -5.86 -1.75 -16.08
CA MET A 87 -5.83 -0.28 -16.07
C MET A 87 -7.18 0.26 -15.56
N LYS A 88 -7.13 1.29 -14.71
CA LYS A 88 -8.33 1.99 -14.25
C LYS A 88 -9.20 2.41 -15.44
N GLY A 89 -10.49 2.09 -15.37
CA GLY A 89 -11.47 2.42 -16.41
C GLY A 89 -11.43 1.51 -17.65
N SER A 90 -10.59 0.47 -17.68
CA SER A 90 -10.58 -0.51 -18.78
C SER A 90 -11.95 -1.20 -18.94
N PHE A 91 -12.64 -1.47 -17.83
CA PHE A 91 -13.98 -2.05 -17.79
C PHE A 91 -15.04 -1.14 -18.44
N ILE A 92 -14.98 0.18 -18.23
CA ILE A 92 -15.90 1.13 -18.87
C ILE A 92 -15.69 1.14 -20.40
N LYS A 93 -14.43 1.15 -20.85
CA LYS A 93 -14.11 1.07 -22.29
C LYS A 93 -14.60 -0.23 -22.91
N LYS A 94 -14.42 -1.36 -22.21
CA LYS A 94 -14.93 -2.68 -22.65
C LYS A 94 -16.47 -2.67 -22.76
N ALA A 95 -17.16 -2.06 -21.79
CA ALA A 95 -18.62 -1.94 -21.80
C ALA A 95 -19.13 -1.05 -22.96
N ARG A 96 -18.54 0.14 -23.16
CA ARG A 96 -18.92 1.05 -24.26
C ARG A 96 -18.77 0.43 -25.65
N LYS A 97 -17.67 -0.30 -25.88
CA LYS A 97 -17.46 -1.07 -27.12
C LYS A 97 -18.51 -2.15 -27.32
N LYS A 98 -18.95 -2.82 -26.26
CA LYS A 98 -20.00 -3.85 -26.31
C LYS A 98 -21.36 -3.25 -26.66
N ASP A 99 -21.64 -2.02 -26.23
CA ASP A 99 -22.88 -1.30 -26.50
C ASP A 99 -22.88 -0.51 -27.83
N GLY A 100 -21.84 -0.66 -28.67
CA GLY A 100 -21.73 0.02 -29.96
C GLY A 100 -21.57 1.54 -29.89
N LYS A 101 -21.33 2.10 -28.70
CA LYS A 101 -21.06 3.53 -28.49
C LYS A 101 -19.54 3.72 -28.43
N ASN A 102 -18.95 4.21 -29.53
CA ASN A 102 -17.55 4.66 -29.55
C ASN A 102 -17.35 5.87 -28.64
#